data_AF-A0A2C1K1Q7-F1
#
_entry.id   AF-A0A2C1K1Q7-F1
#
_cell.length_a   1.000
_cell.length_b   1.000
_cell.length_c   1.000
_cell.angle_alpha   90.00
_cell.angle_beta   90.00
_cell.angle_gamma   90.00
#
_symmetry.space_group_name_H-M   'P 1'
#
loop_
_entity.id
_entity.type
_entity.pdbx_description
1 polymer ?
#
loop_
_entity_poly.entity_id
_entity_poly.type
_entity_poly.pdbx_seq_one_letter_code
_entity_poly.pdbx_strand_id
1 'polypeptide(L)' 'MNIGMGLLLIPFALIFITLGIISRKKRDKLIGNGLIIVGTIIILGSVVLLAGFYDPYANHIR' A
#
# COMPACT_ATOMS: atom_id res chain seq x y z
N MET A 1 -12.41 -8.57 -8.74
CA MET A 1 -11.38 -8.86 -7.72
C MET A 1 -10.01 -8.74 -8.35
N ASN A 2 -9.21 -7.71 -8.03
CA ASN A 2 -7.91 -7.48 -8.67
C ASN A 2 -6.76 -8.00 -7.80
N ILE A 3 -6.63 -9.33 -7.76
CA ILE A 3 -5.62 -10.02 -6.95
C ILE A 3 -4.20 -9.67 -7.39
N GLY A 4 -3.96 -9.58 -8.70
CA GLY A 4 -2.64 -9.31 -9.26
C GLY A 4 -2.07 -7.97 -8.78
N MET A 5 -2.84 -6.89 -8.93
CA MET A 5 -2.41 -5.55 -8.49
C MET A 5 -2.28 -5.48 -6.96
N GLY A 6 -3.20 -6.11 -6.23
CA GLY A 6 -3.15 -6.17 -4.77
C GLY A 6 -1.87 -6.82 -4.24
N LEU A 7 -1.48 -7.97 -4.83
CA LEU A 7 -0.25 -8.68 -4.49
C LEU A 7 1.01 -7.89 -4.84
N LEU A 8 1.02 -7.19 -5.98
CA LEU A 8 2.16 -6.36 -6.39
C LEU A 8 2.38 -5.16 -5.46
N LEU A 9 1.31 -4.59 -4.90
CA LEU A 9 1.37 -3.43 -4.01
C LEU A 9 1.89 -3.76 -2.60
N ILE A 10 1.68 -4.98 -2.09
CA ILE A 10 2.14 -5.41 -0.76
C ILE A 10 3.66 -5.21 -0.55
N PRO A 11 4.57 -5.69 -1.43
CA PRO A 11 6.00 -5.52 -1.22
C PRO A 11 6.42 -4.04 -1.24
N PHE A 12 5.79 -3.19 -2.07
CA PHE A 12 6.04 -1.75 -2.04
C PHE A 12 5.63 -1.15 -0.69
N ALA A 13 4.46 -1.52 -0.17
CA ALA A 13 3.98 -1.05 1.11
C ALA A 13 4.94 -1.43 2.25
N LEU A 14 5.44 -2.67 2.25
CA LEU A 14 6.44 -3.14 3.22
C LEU A 14 7.75 -2.35 3.13
N ILE A 15 8.24 -2.04 1.93
CA ILE A 15 9.43 -1.20 1.74
C ILE A 15 9.22 0.19 2.35
N PHE A 16 8.09 0.84 2.06
CA PHE A 16 7.77 2.17 2.60
C PHE A 16 7.68 2.18 4.13
N ILE A 17 6.99 1.20 4.72
CA ILE A 17 6.87 1.09 6.18
C ILE A 17 8.24 0.84 6.81
N THR A 18 9.05 -0.06 6.23
CA THR A 18 10.37 -0.39 6.76
C THR A 18 11.32 0.82 6.70
N LEU A 19 11.35 1.52 5.56
CA LEU A 19 12.11 2.77 5.40
C LEU A 19 11.62 3.86 6.35
N GLY A 20 10.30 3.98 6.53
CA GLY A 20 9.71 4.94 7.45
C GLY A 20 10.07 4.69 8.91
N ILE A 21 10.08 3.42 9.34
CA ILE A 21 10.53 3.04 10.69
C ILE A 21 12.02 3.36 10.88
N ILE A 22 12.87 3.03 9.90
CA ILE A 22 14.31 3.32 9.96
C ILE A 22 14.56 4.83 10.00
N SER A 23 13.88 5.61 9.15
CA SER A 23 13.99 7.06 9.08
C SER A 23 13.53 7.73 10.38
N ARG A 24 12.42 7.28 10.96
CA ARG A 24 11.94 7.75 12.27
C ARG A 24 12.96 7.48 13.38
N LYS A 25 13.65 6.33 13.34
CA LYS A 25 14.73 5.98 14.29
C LYS A 25 15.95 6.89 14.15
N LYS A 26 16.24 7.40 12.95
CA LYS A 26 17.36 8.32 12.65
C LYS A 26 17.08 9.80 12.96
N ARG A 27 16.02 10.11 13.73
CA ARG A 27 15.53 11.47 14.09
C ARG A 27 14.83 12.24 12.97
N ASP A 28 14.71 11.70 11.77
CA ASP A 28 13.90 12.29 10.69
C ASP A 28 12.41 11.98 10.90
N LYS A 29 11.82 12.51 11.98
CA LYS A 29 10.46 12.18 12.42
C LYS A 29 9.39 12.53 11.38
N LEU A 30 9.56 13.65 10.66
CA LEU A 30 8.63 14.09 9.61
C LEU A 30 8.64 13.13 8.42
N ILE A 31 9.82 12.81 7.89
CA ILE A 31 9.98 11.90 6.75
C ILE A 31 9.56 10.48 7.14
N GLY A 32 9.97 10.01 8.33
CA GLY A 32 9.60 8.71 8.84
C GLY A 32 8.09 8.53 9.02
N ASN A 33 7.40 9.51 9.61
CA ASN A 33 5.94 9.46 9.72
C ASN A 33 5.27 9.51 8.34
N GLY A 34 5.75 10.36 7.42
CA GLY A 34 5.23 10.45 6.06
C GLY A 34 5.32 9.10 5.33
N LEU A 35 6.48 8.45 5.38
CA LEU A 35 6.71 7.13 4.77
C LEU A 35 5.81 6.05 5.37
N ILE A 36 5.60 6.05 6.69
CA ILE A 36 4.70 5.10 7.37
C ILE A 36 3.24 5.33 6.94
N ILE A 37 2.80 6.59 6.86
CA ILE A 37 1.44 6.94 6.42
C ILE A 37 1.21 6.47 4.98
N VAL A 38 2.14 6.79 4.07
CA VAL A 38 2.06 6.38 2.66
C VAL A 38 2.03 4.85 2.56
N GLY A 39 2.92 4.15 3.26
CA GLY A 39 2.94 2.69 3.27
C GLY A 39 1.63 2.08 3.80
N THR A 40 1.02 2.71 4.81
CA THR A 40 -0.27 2.26 5.37
C THR A 40 -1.42 2.45 4.37
N ILE A 41 -1.46 3.56 3.64
CA ILE A 41 -2.45 3.81 2.58
C ILE A 41 -2.32 2.76 1.47
N ILE A 42 -1.09 2.42 1.08
CA ILE A 42 -0.84 1.38 0.07
C ILE A 42 -1.34 0.01 0.56
N ILE A 43 -1.10 -0.36 1.82
CA ILE A 43 -1.64 -1.61 2.40
C ILE A 43 -3.17 -1.62 2.35
N LEU A 44 -3.82 -0.52 2.76
CA LEU A 44 -5.27 -0.42 2.71
C LEU A 44 -5.81 -0.59 1.28
N GLY A 45 -5.17 0.05 0.30
CA GLY A 45 -5.48 -0.14 -1.11
C GLY A 45 -5.32 -1.59 -1.58
N SER A 46 -4.22 -2.25 -1.19
CA SER A 46 -4.01 -3.69 -1.47
C SER A 46 -5.15 -4.55 -0.92
N VAL A 47 -5.59 -4.31 0.31
CA VAL A 47 -6.69 -5.06 0.94
C VAL A 47 -8.00 -4.86 0.18
N VAL A 48 -8.31 -3.63 -0.24
CA VAL A 48 -9.51 -3.32 -1.04
C VAL A 48 -9.51 -4.07 -2.37
N LEU A 49 -8.35 -4.10 -3.06
CA LEU A 49 -8.20 -4.79 -4.34
C LEU A 49 -8.29 -6.32 -4.20
N LEU A 50 -7.69 -6.87 -3.13
CA LEU A 50 -7.71 -8.30 -2.82
C LEU A 50 -9.09 -8.78 -2.39
N ALA A 51 -9.78 -8.01 -1.55
CA ALA A 51 -11.15 -8.29 -1.12
C ALA A 51 -12.17 -8.15 -2.26
N GLY A 52 -11.75 -7.59 -3.40
CA GLY A 52 -12.60 -7.46 -4.58
C GLY A 52 -13.67 -6.39 -4.46
N PHE A 53 -13.55 -5.47 -3.49
CA PHE A 53 -14.42 -4.29 -3.37
C PHE A 53 -14.32 -3.36 -4.60
N TYR A 54 -13.21 -3.44 -5.34
CA TYR A 54 -13.03 -2.72 -6.59
C TYR A 54 -12.57 -3.68 -7.70
N ASP A 55 -13.40 -3.84 -8.72
CA ASP A 55 -13.06 -4.59 -9.93
C ASP A 55 -13.18 -3.69 -11.17
N PRO A 56 -12.06 -3.16 -11.69
CA PRO A 56 -12.10 -2.30 -12.88
C PRO A 56 -12.55 -3.06 -14.13
N TYR A 57 -12.45 -4.40 -14.16
CA TYR A 57 -12.85 -5.21 -15.30
C TYR A 57 -14.33 -5.57 -15.30
N ALA A 58 -15.04 -5.40 -14.18
CA ALA A 58 -16.47 -5.69 -14.08
C ALA A 58 -17.32 -4.84 -15.03
N ASN A 59 -16.86 -3.65 -15.41
CA ASN A 59 -17.59 -2.75 -16.32
C ASN A 59 -17.33 -3.04 -17.81
N HIS A 60 -16.41 -3.94 -18.15
CA HIS A 60 -16.03 -4.20 -19.55
C HIS A 60 -16.66 -5.45 -20.15
N ILE A 61 -17.34 -6.27 -19.34
CA ILE A 61 -18.13 -7.40 -19.80
C ILE A 61 -19.60 -6.96 -19.75
N ARG A 62 -20.09 -6.36 -20.84
CA ARG A 62 -21.51 -6.10 -21.08
C ARG A 62 -21.94 -6.77 -22.38
#